data_AF-A0A094A203-F1
#
_entry.id   AF-A0A094A203-F1
#
_cell.length_a   1.000
_cell.length_b   1.000
_cell.length_c   1.000
_cell.angle_alpha   90.00
_cell.angle_beta   90.00
_cell.angle_gamma   90.00
#
_symmetry.space_group_name_H-M   'P 1'
#
loop_
_entity.id
_entity.type
_entity.pdbx_description
1 polymer ?
#
loop_
_entity_poly.entity_id
_entity_poly.type
_entity_poly.pdbx_seq_one_letter_code
_entity_poly.pdbx_strand_id
1 'polypeptide(L)'
;MIRFLDGEPQAIWFSQHGGGQAFAYDAVEKIGKRPVGYSARGTHANYASRGRHDMLLPGTHLPFDLLLTDYTSNGTLWDPSLNAYWYTYDADSAEFTGAEGIGPEEGNPVGAMEFRGRWGDRQYTDGDERQSWWWGWRRFVDGPTGPWDKKLVREGVCPDGGFRGCVVKQDLKEEEGKGVRVG
;
A
#
# COMPACT_ATOMS: atom_id res chain seq x y z
N MET A 1 5.74 1.17 1.30
CA MET A 1 6.86 2.14 1.23
C MET A 1 7.64 2.01 2.51
N ILE A 2 8.97 1.94 2.44
CA ILE A 2 9.84 1.89 3.61
C ILE A 2 10.66 3.19 3.62
N ARG A 3 10.72 3.87 4.76
CA ARG A 3 11.55 5.06 4.95
C ARG A 3 12.88 4.65 5.54
N PHE A 4 13.96 5.03 4.88
CA PHE A 4 15.32 4.87 5.39
C PHE A 4 15.85 6.21 5.89
N LEU A 5 16.68 6.17 6.92
CA LEU A 5 17.51 7.27 7.39
C LEU A 5 18.92 6.71 7.55
N ASP A 6 19.90 7.31 6.88
CA ASP A 6 21.31 6.88 6.91
C ASP A 6 21.51 5.37 6.62
N GLY A 7 20.71 4.83 5.69
CA GLY A 7 20.77 3.42 5.29
C GLY A 7 20.00 2.45 6.19
N GLU A 8 19.44 2.92 7.30
CA GLU A 8 18.68 2.09 8.25
C GLU A 8 17.16 2.31 8.09
N PRO A 9 16.35 1.24 8.00
CA PRO A 9 14.91 1.35 7.84
C PRO A 9 14.24 1.80 9.14
N GLN A 10 13.54 2.93 9.09
CA GLN A 10 12.91 3.57 10.25
C GLN A 10 11.43 3.21 10.39
N ALA A 11 10.72 3.19 9.26
CA ALA A 11 9.27 2.99 9.25
C ALA A 11 8.79 2.37 7.93
N ILE A 12 7.61 1.76 7.99
CA ILE A 12 6.96 1.13 6.84
C ILE A 12 5.49 1.57 6.74
N TRP A 13 5.06 1.87 5.53
CA TRP A 13 3.67 2.13 5.16
C TRP A 13 3.06 0.92 4.45
N PHE A 14 1.96 0.42 5.02
CA PHE A 14 1.09 -0.59 4.41
C PHE A 14 -0.12 0.09 3.76
N SER A 15 -0.21 -0.02 2.43
CA SER A 15 -1.30 0.60 1.66
C SER A 15 -2.57 -0.25 1.76
N GLN A 16 -3.69 0.40 2.11
CA GLN A 16 -5.00 -0.22 2.29
C GLN A 16 -6.02 0.58 1.49
N HIS A 17 -6.36 0.08 0.29
CA HIS A 17 -7.28 0.74 -0.62
C HIS A 17 -6.84 2.18 -0.94
N GLY A 18 -7.70 3.17 -0.67
CA GLY A 18 -7.37 4.58 -0.81
C GLY A 18 -6.36 5.10 0.23
N GLY A 19 -6.18 4.41 1.36
CA GLY A 19 -5.36 4.83 2.50
C GLY A 19 -4.35 3.81 2.97
N GLY A 20 -4.19 3.68 4.29
CA GLY A 20 -3.21 2.77 4.89
C GLY A 20 -2.82 3.13 6.31
N GLN A 21 -1.81 2.40 6.80
CA GLN A 21 -1.27 2.55 8.14
C GLN A 21 0.26 2.55 8.10
N ALA A 22 0.86 3.32 9.00
CA ALA A 22 2.30 3.41 9.17
C ALA A 22 2.73 2.77 10.50
N PHE A 23 3.85 2.06 10.47
CA PHE A 23 4.45 1.40 11.63
C PHE A 23 5.94 1.71 11.68
N ALA A 24 6.51 1.79 12.88
CA ALA A 24 7.95 1.73 13.05
C ALA A 24 8.46 0.41 12.46
N TYR A 25 9.62 0.43 11.82
CA TYR A 25 10.12 -0.76 11.16
C TYR A 25 10.32 -1.91 12.15
N ASP A 26 10.80 -1.61 13.35
CA ASP A 26 11.00 -2.59 14.42
C ASP A 26 9.69 -3.21 14.93
N ALA A 27 8.58 -2.49 14.84
CA ALA A 27 7.28 -2.94 15.33
C ALA A 27 6.74 -4.18 14.60
N VAL A 28 7.05 -4.33 13.31
CA VAL A 28 6.37 -5.31 12.44
C VAL A 28 7.03 -6.68 12.44
N GLU A 29 6.28 -7.71 12.08
CA GLU A 29 6.82 -9.06 11.91
C GLU A 29 7.87 -9.09 10.78
N LYS A 30 8.94 -9.88 10.95
CA LYS A 30 10.04 -10.01 9.98
C LYS A 30 10.52 -11.45 9.86
N ILE A 31 10.94 -11.82 8.65
CA ILE A 31 11.77 -13.02 8.40
C ILE A 31 13.20 -12.52 8.16
N GLY A 32 14.08 -12.75 9.13
CA GLY A 32 15.39 -12.09 9.17
C GLY A 32 15.22 -10.57 9.24
N LYS A 33 15.73 -9.85 8.24
CA LYS A 33 15.60 -8.38 8.14
C LYS A 33 14.38 -7.92 7.35
N ARG A 34 13.64 -8.83 6.73
CA ARG A 34 12.61 -8.50 5.71
C ARG A 34 11.22 -8.46 6.36
N PRO A 35 10.45 -7.36 6.21
CA PRO A 35 9.14 -7.25 6.83
C PRO A 35 8.16 -8.19 6.15
N VAL A 36 7.27 -8.77 6.95
CA VAL A 36 6.15 -9.58 6.45
C VAL A 36 4.94 -8.67 6.28
N GLY A 37 4.39 -8.67 5.07
CA GLY A 37 3.12 -8.01 4.77
C GLY A 37 2.05 -9.03 4.46
N TYR A 38 0.83 -8.79 4.97
CA TYR A 38 -0.30 -9.66 4.75
C TYR A 38 -1.24 -9.05 3.72
N SER A 39 -1.37 -9.70 2.56
CA SER A 39 -2.31 -9.29 1.51
C SER A 39 -3.72 -9.74 1.86
N ALA A 40 -4.70 -8.83 1.70
CA ALA A 40 -6.09 -9.12 1.96
C ALA A 40 -6.71 -10.02 0.87
N ARG A 41 -7.55 -10.96 1.31
CA ARG A 41 -8.19 -11.92 0.42
C ARG A 41 -9.20 -11.23 -0.50
N GLY A 42 -8.91 -11.24 -1.79
CA GLY A 42 -9.81 -10.72 -2.84
C GLY A 42 -9.75 -9.20 -3.03
N THR A 43 -8.81 -8.52 -2.38
CA THR A 43 -8.55 -7.09 -2.54
C THR A 43 -7.06 -6.83 -2.74
N HIS A 44 -6.64 -5.57 -2.90
CA HIS A 44 -5.23 -5.18 -3.06
C HIS A 44 -4.63 -4.56 -1.79
N ALA A 45 -5.37 -4.59 -0.67
CA ALA A 45 -4.92 -4.01 0.58
C ALA A 45 -3.86 -4.89 1.25
N ASN A 46 -2.89 -4.24 1.90
CA ASN A 46 -1.82 -4.88 2.64
C ASN A 46 -1.87 -4.44 4.10
N TYR A 47 -1.58 -5.37 5.01
CA TYR A 47 -1.66 -5.17 6.45
C TYR A 47 -0.38 -5.64 7.15
N ALA A 48 -0.09 -5.06 8.31
CA ALA A 48 1.05 -5.42 9.14
C ALA A 48 0.81 -6.68 10.00
N SER A 49 -0.45 -7.12 10.09
CA SER A 49 -0.87 -8.27 10.90
C SER A 49 -1.95 -9.08 10.18
N ARG A 50 -2.02 -10.38 10.54
CA ARG A 50 -3.09 -11.28 10.13
C ARG A 50 -4.41 -10.97 10.87
N GLY A 51 -5.52 -11.39 10.28
CA GLY A 51 -6.84 -11.32 10.89
C GLY A 51 -7.81 -10.41 10.14
N ARG A 52 -8.74 -9.86 10.91
CA ARG A 52 -9.83 -9.00 10.45
C ARG A 52 -9.40 -7.54 10.49
N HIS A 53 -9.70 -6.80 9.42
CA HIS A 53 -9.40 -5.37 9.31
C HIS A 53 -10.63 -4.61 8.79
N ASP A 54 -11.18 -3.73 9.62
CA ASP A 54 -12.36 -2.93 9.25
C ASP A 54 -11.98 -1.78 8.31
N MET A 55 -12.68 -1.64 7.19
CA MET A 55 -12.39 -0.61 6.20
C MET A 55 -13.09 0.73 6.48
N LEU A 56 -14.18 0.73 7.25
CA LEU A 56 -14.96 1.93 7.56
C LEU A 56 -14.42 2.64 8.80
N LEU A 57 -13.85 1.90 9.73
CA LEU A 57 -13.16 2.39 10.91
C LEU A 57 -11.71 1.86 10.91
N PRO A 58 -10.83 2.38 10.01
CA PRO A 58 -9.46 1.89 9.89
C PRO A 58 -8.68 1.98 11.20
N GLY A 59 -7.98 0.90 11.53
CA GLY A 59 -7.20 0.80 12.77
C GLY A 59 -8.02 0.56 14.04
N THR A 60 -9.28 0.14 13.89
CA THR A 60 -10.07 -0.41 14.99
C THR A 60 -10.20 -1.93 14.84
N HIS A 61 -10.12 -2.64 15.96
CA HIS A 61 -10.29 -4.09 16.00
C HIS A 61 -11.68 -4.45 16.53
N LEU A 62 -12.68 -4.42 15.65
CA LEU A 62 -14.05 -4.78 16.04
C LEU A 62 -14.19 -6.30 16.23
N PRO A 63 -14.91 -6.77 17.27
CA PRO A 63 -15.12 -8.19 17.52
C PRO A 63 -16.09 -8.84 16.49
N PHE A 64 -16.68 -8.05 15.60
CA PHE A 64 -17.57 -8.47 14.52
C PHE A 64 -17.18 -7.80 13.19
N ASP A 65 -17.70 -8.35 12.08
CA ASP A 65 -17.62 -7.70 10.76
C ASP A 65 -18.69 -6.60 10.69
N LEU A 66 -18.32 -5.38 10.34
CA LEU A 66 -19.29 -4.29 10.22
C LEU A 66 -19.99 -4.31 8.87
N LEU A 67 -19.30 -3.90 7.80
CA LEU A 67 -19.85 -3.84 6.44
C LEU A 67 -18.81 -4.29 5.41
N LEU A 68 -17.68 -3.59 5.35
CA LEU A 68 -16.56 -3.87 4.45
C LEU A 68 -15.35 -4.22 5.30
N THR A 69 -14.97 -5.48 5.26
CA THR A 69 -13.95 -6.04 6.13
C THR A 69 -12.97 -6.86 5.30
N ASP A 70 -11.69 -6.52 5.39
CA ASP A 70 -10.63 -7.32 4.82
C ASP A 70 -10.24 -8.44 5.76
N TYR A 71 -9.84 -9.57 5.17
CA TYR A 71 -9.30 -10.70 5.91
C TYR A 71 -7.93 -11.06 5.38
N THR A 72 -7.03 -11.28 6.30
CA THR A 72 -5.64 -11.67 6.05
C THR A 72 -5.29 -12.91 6.87
N SER A 73 -4.34 -13.70 6.39
CA SER A 73 -3.85 -14.89 7.08
C SER A 73 -2.39 -15.14 6.68
N ASN A 74 -1.71 -16.06 7.35
CA ASN A 74 -0.34 -16.42 6.98
C ASN A 74 -0.25 -16.93 5.53
N GLY A 75 -1.30 -17.58 5.02
CA GLY A 75 -1.41 -17.97 3.62
C GLY A 75 -0.17 -18.70 3.10
N THR A 76 0.07 -18.55 1.80
CA THR A 76 1.33 -18.95 1.14
C THR A 76 2.29 -17.76 1.18
N LEU A 77 3.53 -17.99 1.64
CA LEU A 77 4.57 -16.97 1.58
C LEU A 77 4.96 -16.72 0.12
N TRP A 78 4.81 -15.48 -0.33
CA TRP A 78 5.31 -15.03 -1.63
C TRP A 78 6.48 -14.08 -1.40
N ASP A 79 7.60 -14.38 -2.04
CA ASP A 79 8.79 -13.55 -2.00
C ASP A 79 8.90 -12.70 -3.28
N PRO A 80 8.52 -11.41 -3.24
CA PRO A 80 8.56 -10.56 -4.42
C PRO A 80 9.98 -10.28 -4.92
N SER A 81 11.03 -10.46 -4.10
CA SER A 81 12.40 -10.23 -4.58
C SER A 81 12.92 -11.28 -5.54
N LEU A 82 12.23 -12.42 -5.65
CA LEU A 82 12.59 -13.47 -6.59
C LEU A 82 11.98 -13.26 -7.99
N ASN A 83 10.94 -12.43 -8.11
CA ASN A 83 10.25 -12.23 -9.38
C ASN A 83 9.49 -10.88 -9.39
N ALA A 84 10.25 -9.79 -9.45
CA ALA A 84 9.71 -8.45 -9.62
C ALA A 84 10.63 -7.62 -10.50
N TYR A 85 10.03 -6.67 -11.22
CA TYR A 85 10.76 -5.58 -11.84
C TYR A 85 10.99 -4.46 -10.83
N TRP A 86 12.17 -3.88 -10.87
CA TRP A 86 12.63 -2.87 -9.92
C TRP A 86 12.97 -1.58 -10.64
N TYR A 87 12.58 -0.47 -10.04
CA TYR A 87 12.72 0.85 -10.65
C TYR A 87 13.22 1.86 -9.63
N THR A 88 14.05 2.77 -10.11
CA THR A 88 14.45 3.97 -9.39
C THR A 88 13.65 5.14 -9.94
N TYR A 89 13.18 6.01 -9.07
CA TYR A 89 12.52 7.27 -9.45
C TYR A 89 13.38 8.43 -8.99
N ASP A 90 13.79 9.28 -9.93
CA ASP A 90 14.47 10.52 -9.64
C ASP A 90 13.45 11.66 -9.51
N ALA A 91 13.48 12.34 -8.36
CA ALA A 91 12.51 13.40 -8.06
C ALA A 91 12.81 14.71 -8.78
N ASP A 92 14.09 14.97 -9.11
CA ASP A 92 14.54 16.24 -9.68
C ASP A 92 14.28 16.26 -11.20
N SER A 93 14.59 15.17 -11.90
CA SER A 93 14.27 15.00 -13.33
C SER A 93 12.86 14.48 -13.56
N ALA A 94 12.20 13.94 -12.53
CA ALA A 94 10.90 13.29 -12.60
C ALA A 94 10.89 12.10 -13.58
N GLU A 95 11.93 11.26 -13.55
CA GLU A 95 12.11 10.11 -14.45
C GLU A 95 12.19 8.79 -13.70
N PHE A 96 11.74 7.72 -14.38
CA PHE A 96 11.96 6.35 -13.92
C PHE A 96 13.10 5.71 -14.70
N THR A 97 13.97 5.01 -14.00
CA THR A 97 14.98 4.14 -14.58
C THR A 97 14.81 2.72 -14.05
N GLY A 98 15.21 1.74 -14.86
CA GLY A 98 15.32 0.37 -14.38
C GLY A 98 16.40 0.30 -13.31
N ALA A 99 16.11 -0.34 -12.16
CA ALA A 99 17.10 -0.48 -11.11
C ALA A 99 18.26 -1.37 -11.58
N GLU A 100 19.48 -0.95 -11.29
CA GLU A 100 20.70 -1.68 -11.70
C GLU A 100 20.99 -2.85 -10.76
N GLY A 101 21.42 -3.98 -11.32
CA GLY A 101 21.88 -5.14 -10.54
C GLY A 101 20.78 -5.89 -9.78
N ILE A 102 19.51 -5.58 -10.01
CA ILE A 102 18.36 -6.26 -9.39
C ILE A 102 17.22 -6.42 -10.40
N GLY A 103 16.56 -7.57 -10.38
CA GLY A 103 15.46 -7.91 -11.29
C GLY A 103 15.84 -9.00 -12.31
N PRO A 104 15.03 -9.18 -13.36
CA PRO A 104 15.26 -10.20 -14.39
C PRO A 104 16.52 -9.94 -15.23
N GLU A 105 17.05 -10.99 -15.86
CA GLU A 105 18.24 -10.90 -16.73
C GLU A 105 18.01 -9.98 -17.94
N GLU A 106 16.80 -9.93 -18.45
CA GLU A 106 16.39 -9.06 -19.56
C GLU A 106 16.30 -7.58 -19.16
N GLY A 107 16.47 -7.28 -17.87
CA GLY A 107 16.41 -5.94 -17.31
C GLY A 107 15.01 -5.52 -16.87
N ASN A 108 14.90 -4.24 -16.49
CA ASN A 108 13.68 -3.63 -15.94
C ASN A 108 13.06 -2.67 -16.96
N PRO A 109 12.10 -3.12 -17.80
CA PRO A 109 11.51 -2.29 -18.85
C PRO A 109 10.69 -1.14 -18.26
N VAL A 110 10.98 0.10 -18.66
CA VAL A 110 10.38 1.32 -18.09
C VAL A 110 9.01 1.69 -18.66
N GLY A 111 8.57 1.08 -19.77
CA GLY A 111 7.35 1.49 -20.46
C GLY A 111 6.07 1.45 -19.60
N ALA A 112 5.96 0.48 -18.69
CA ALA A 112 4.86 0.45 -17.72
C ALA A 112 4.92 1.62 -16.71
N MET A 113 6.12 2.09 -16.37
CA MET A 113 6.31 3.24 -15.49
C MET A 113 6.02 4.56 -16.21
N GLU A 114 6.18 4.64 -17.53
CA GLU A 114 5.93 5.84 -18.32
C GLU A 114 4.45 6.05 -18.68
N PHE A 115 3.63 5.01 -18.60
CA PHE A 115 2.21 5.09 -18.93
C PHE A 115 1.45 6.06 -18.02
N ARG A 116 0.86 7.11 -18.63
CA ARG A 116 0.11 8.17 -17.95
C ARG A 116 -1.41 7.96 -17.94
N GLY A 117 -1.90 6.86 -18.51
CA GLY A 117 -3.31 6.54 -18.57
C GLY A 117 -3.81 5.79 -17.33
N ARG A 118 -4.99 5.19 -17.45
CA ARG A 118 -5.58 4.32 -16.41
C ARG A 118 -5.40 2.85 -16.78
N TRP A 119 -5.05 2.04 -15.79
CA TRP A 119 -4.83 0.60 -15.92
C TRP A 119 -6.13 -0.16 -15.74
N GLY A 120 -6.61 -0.82 -16.80
CA GLY A 120 -7.86 -1.58 -16.80
C GLY A 120 -9.01 -0.80 -17.44
N ASP A 121 -10.22 -1.34 -17.27
CA ASP A 121 -11.39 -0.85 -17.96
C ASP A 121 -11.92 0.47 -17.39
N ARG A 122 -12.63 1.22 -18.24
CA ARG A 122 -13.32 2.44 -17.86
C ARG A 122 -14.60 2.11 -17.10
N GLN A 123 -14.90 2.92 -16.09
CA GLN A 123 -16.18 2.90 -15.39
C GLN A 123 -17.35 3.08 -16.37
N TYR A 124 -18.39 2.26 -16.21
CA TYR A 124 -19.67 2.47 -16.90
C TYR A 124 -20.33 3.78 -16.50
N THR A 125 -20.98 4.43 -17.46
CA THR A 125 -21.78 5.63 -17.22
C THR A 125 -22.93 5.35 -16.25
N ASP A 126 -23.35 6.38 -15.51
CA ASP A 126 -24.51 6.25 -14.62
C ASP A 126 -25.77 5.89 -15.44
N GLY A 127 -26.52 4.88 -14.99
CA GLY A 127 -27.71 4.34 -15.68
C GLY A 127 -27.46 3.13 -16.59
N ASP A 128 -26.21 2.70 -16.81
CA ASP A 128 -25.91 1.44 -17.50
C ASP A 128 -26.40 0.23 -16.68
N GLU A 129 -27.10 -0.71 -17.31
CA GLU A 129 -27.70 -1.88 -16.63
C GLU A 129 -26.67 -2.82 -15.97
N ARG A 130 -25.42 -2.79 -16.43
CA ARG A 130 -24.32 -3.59 -15.86
C ARG A 130 -23.72 -2.92 -14.64
N GLN A 131 -23.95 -1.63 -14.46
CA GLN A 131 -23.48 -0.87 -13.32
C GLN A 131 -24.48 -0.97 -12.18
N SER A 132 -24.02 -1.40 -11.02
CA SER A 132 -24.79 -1.31 -9.78
C SER A 132 -24.16 -0.31 -8.82
N TRP A 133 -25.03 0.34 -8.05
CA TRP A 133 -24.66 1.31 -7.02
C TRP A 133 -25.15 0.82 -5.68
N TRP A 134 -24.27 0.83 -4.68
CA TRP A 134 -24.63 0.50 -3.32
C TRP A 134 -23.90 1.45 -2.37
N TRP A 135 -24.67 2.27 -1.65
CA TRP A 135 -24.15 3.07 -0.53
C TRP A 135 -22.92 3.96 -0.86
N GLY A 136 -22.92 4.62 -2.02
CA GLY A 136 -21.79 5.47 -2.44
C GLY A 136 -20.76 4.75 -3.30
N TRP A 137 -20.83 3.43 -3.38
CA TRP A 137 -19.87 2.58 -4.09
C TRP A 137 -20.45 2.10 -5.42
N ARG A 138 -19.65 2.20 -6.47
CA ARG A 138 -19.93 1.63 -7.79
C ARG A 138 -19.32 0.24 -7.89
N ARG A 139 -20.01 -0.67 -8.57
CA ARG A 139 -19.49 -2.01 -8.86
C ARG A 139 -18.25 -1.97 -9.74
N PHE A 140 -18.31 -1.17 -10.81
CA PHE A 140 -17.19 -0.94 -11.71
C PHE A 140 -16.73 0.51 -11.56
N VAL A 141 -15.43 0.69 -11.33
CA VAL A 141 -14.79 2.00 -11.22
C VAL A 141 -13.60 2.06 -12.18
N ASP A 142 -13.20 3.28 -12.51
CA ASP A 142 -12.04 3.51 -13.35
C ASP A 142 -10.78 2.89 -12.71
N GLY A 143 -9.97 2.25 -13.56
CA GLY A 143 -8.66 1.74 -13.18
C GLY A 143 -7.71 2.80 -12.60
N PRO A 144 -6.70 2.41 -11.81
CA PRO A 144 -5.73 3.33 -11.24
C PRO A 144 -4.85 3.95 -12.33
N THR A 145 -4.32 5.14 -12.07
CA THR A 145 -3.44 5.91 -12.97
C THR A 145 -1.95 5.53 -12.87
N GLY A 146 -1.64 4.49 -12.09
CA GLY A 146 -0.27 3.99 -11.93
C GLY A 146 0.56 4.76 -10.89
N PRO A 147 1.90 4.70 -10.99
CA PRO A 147 2.82 5.17 -9.94
C PRO A 147 2.90 6.70 -9.80
N TRP A 148 2.60 7.45 -10.86
CA TRP A 148 2.70 8.92 -10.88
C TRP A 148 1.79 9.61 -9.84
N ASP A 149 0.61 9.05 -9.59
CA ASP A 149 -0.36 9.62 -8.65
C ASP A 149 -0.20 9.05 -7.23
N LYS A 150 0.89 8.31 -6.96
CA LYS A 150 1.15 7.67 -5.66
C LYS A 150 1.98 8.51 -4.71
N LYS A 151 2.27 9.77 -5.05
CA LYS A 151 3.09 10.70 -4.24
C LYS A 151 4.40 10.01 -3.83
N LEU A 152 5.25 9.68 -4.80
CA LEU A 152 6.47 8.90 -4.54
C LEU A 152 7.51 9.70 -3.74
N VAL A 153 7.54 11.02 -3.96
CA VAL A 153 8.31 11.97 -3.16
C VAL A 153 7.47 12.36 -1.95
N ARG A 154 7.96 12.03 -0.74
CA ARG A 154 7.31 12.35 0.54
C ARG A 154 8.35 12.76 1.57
N GLU A 155 7.98 13.66 2.46
CA GLU A 155 8.82 14.04 3.60
C GLU A 155 8.94 12.87 4.59
N GLY A 156 7.79 12.30 4.97
CA GLY A 156 7.70 11.17 5.90
C GLY A 156 7.21 9.87 5.27
N VAL A 157 7.06 8.82 6.09
CA VAL A 157 6.47 7.54 5.66
C VAL A 157 4.97 7.66 5.32
N CYS A 158 4.30 8.60 5.97
CA CYS A 158 2.89 8.93 5.75
C CYS A 158 2.70 9.71 4.43
N PRO A 159 1.62 9.47 3.66
CA PRO A 159 1.27 10.30 2.51
C PRO A 159 0.95 11.76 2.89
N ASP A 160 1.57 12.72 2.21
CA ASP A 160 1.35 14.15 2.46
C ASP A 160 -0.10 14.56 2.17
N GLY A 161 -0.74 15.28 3.09
CA GLY A 161 -2.06 15.90 2.91
C GLY A 161 -3.25 14.94 2.70
N GLY A 162 -3.07 13.61 2.79
CA GLY A 162 -4.11 12.62 2.42
C GLY A 162 -4.86 11.97 3.57
N PHE A 163 -4.26 11.90 4.76
CA PHE A 163 -4.84 11.21 5.91
C PHE A 163 -4.55 12.04 7.17
N ARG A 164 -5.44 12.98 7.50
CA ARG A 164 -5.37 13.71 8.78
C ARG A 164 -5.26 12.66 9.90
N GLY A 165 -4.14 12.64 10.61
CA GLY A 165 -3.91 11.66 11.68
C GLY A 165 -3.18 10.39 11.26
N CYS A 166 -2.43 10.37 10.14
CA CYS A 166 -1.42 9.33 9.96
C CYS A 166 -0.37 9.41 11.08
N VAL A 167 -0.22 8.33 11.82
CA VAL A 167 0.71 8.22 12.95
C VAL A 167 1.51 6.94 12.78
N VAL A 168 2.81 7.01 13.10
CA VAL A 168 3.70 5.85 13.08
C VAL A 168 3.49 5.04 14.36
N LYS A 169 2.79 3.90 14.23
CA LYS A 169 2.54 2.97 15.33
C LYS A 169 3.84 2.28 15.75
N GLN A 170 4.07 2.16 17.06
CA GLN A 170 5.33 1.62 17.61
C GLN A 170 5.26 0.11 17.91
N ASP A 171 4.08 -0.47 17.85
CA ASP A 171 3.86 -1.90 17.98
C ASP A 171 2.65 -2.33 17.12
N LEU A 172 2.43 -3.65 17.03
CA LEU A 172 1.28 -4.25 16.34
C LEU A 172 0.01 -4.29 17.20
N LYS A 173 0.12 -4.03 18.51
CA LYS A 173 -1.03 -4.04 19.40
C LYS A 173 -1.75 -2.71 19.23
N GLU A 174 -2.95 -2.76 18.69
CA GLU A 174 -3.78 -1.56 18.61
C GLU A 174 -4.35 -1.20 20.00
N GLU A 175 -3.48 -0.89 20.98
CA GLU A 175 -3.89 -0.30 22.25
C GLU A 175 -3.44 1.17 22.31
N GLU A 176 -4.45 2.04 22.43
CA GLU A 176 -4.38 3.44 22.85
C GLU A 176 -3.18 4.28 22.35
N GLY A 177 -3.25 4.69 21.07
CA GLY A 177 -3.06 6.09 20.70
C GLY A 177 -1.71 6.79 21.03
N LYS A 178 -0.65 6.08 21.40
CA LYS A 178 0.68 6.68 21.64
C LYS A 178 1.60 6.43 20.46
N GLY A 179 1.25 6.96 19.30
CA GLY A 179 2.22 7.02 18.22
C GLY A 179 2.94 8.36 18.19
N VAL A 180 4.23 8.32 17.85
CA VAL A 180 5.11 9.49 17.81
C VAL A 180 5.24 9.96 16.36
N ARG A 181 5.32 11.27 16.14
CA ARG A 181 5.71 11.81 14.83
C ARG A 181 7.19 11.50 14.61
N VAL A 182 7.48 10.60 13.68
CA VAL A 182 8.82 10.47 13.13
C VAL A 182 8.92 11.53 12.04
N GLY A 183 9.69 12.59 12.33
CA GLY A 183 10.01 13.67 11.39
C GLY A 183 10.99 13.21 10.32
#